data_AF-A0A1Q8GC68-F1
#
_entry.id   AF-A0A1Q8GC68-F1
#
_cell.length_a   1.000
_cell.length_b   1.000
_cell.length_c   1.000
_cell.angle_alpha   90.00
_cell.angle_beta   90.00
_cell.angle_gamma   90.00
#
_symmetry.space_group_name_H-M   'P 1'
#
loop_
_entity.id
_entity.type
_entity.pdbx_description
1 polymer ?
#
loop_
_entity_poly.entity_id
_entity_poly.type
_entity_poly.pdbx_seq_one_letter_code
_entity_poly.pdbx_strand_id
1 'polypeptide(L)'
;MMAADIENAVFIYIKEVDSSLLNEVVLSSDFRFLNSAPVSVEPKQEAEQMKIHYDSVLNAGFENWGFESTIEKLSISESENIQFIGFKGAGYSAKLYFEGIPEKVIGVIVTRRPSVSPAIDQSGKAL
;
A
#
# COMPACT_ATOMS: atom_id res chain seq x y z
N MET A 1 -8.51 19.33 4.81
CA MET A 1 -7.08 19.72 4.94
C MET A 1 -6.30 18.55 5.53
N MET A 2 -6.46 17.35 4.96
CA MET A 2 -5.73 16.14 5.38
C MET A 2 -5.47 15.27 4.15
N ALA A 3 -6.49 15.02 3.31
CA ALA A 3 -6.35 14.17 2.13
C ALA A 3 -5.29 14.67 1.12
N ALA A 4 -5.27 15.98 0.82
CA ALA A 4 -4.30 16.56 -0.11
C ALA A 4 -2.85 16.55 0.43
N ASP A 5 -2.69 16.73 1.75
CA ASP A 5 -1.37 16.72 2.40
C ASP A 5 -0.82 15.29 2.46
N ILE A 6 -1.68 14.32 2.75
CA ILE A 6 -1.37 12.88 2.70
C ILE A 6 -1.03 12.45 1.28
N GLU A 7 -1.82 12.89 0.29
CA GLU A 7 -1.59 12.59 -1.11
C GLU A 7 -0.22 13.11 -1.57
N ASN A 8 0.07 14.38 -1.26
CA ASN A 8 1.34 14.99 -1.61
C ASN A 8 2.52 14.30 -0.90
N ALA A 9 2.39 13.99 0.39
CA ALA A 9 3.42 13.27 1.13
C ALA A 9 3.70 11.89 0.52
N VAL A 10 2.65 11.09 0.29
CA VAL A 10 2.77 9.76 -0.31
C VAL A 10 3.39 9.85 -1.71
N PHE A 11 2.97 10.82 -2.52
CA PHE A 11 3.49 11.03 -3.86
C PHE A 11 4.98 11.40 -3.87
N ILE A 12 5.40 12.29 -2.97
CA ILE A 12 6.81 12.67 -2.81
C ILE A 12 7.63 11.47 -2.34
N TYR A 13 7.21 10.80 -1.26
CA TYR A 13 7.94 9.67 -0.70
C TYR A 13 8.09 8.53 -1.70
N ILE A 14 7.03 8.20 -2.44
CA ILE A 14 7.10 7.10 -3.42
C ILE A 14 8.03 7.46 -4.58
N LYS A 15 8.08 8.72 -5.01
CA LYS A 15 9.06 9.15 -6.01
C LYS A 15 10.51 9.05 -5.52
N GLU A 16 10.75 9.25 -4.23
CA GLU A 16 12.08 9.10 -3.63
C GLU A 16 12.48 7.62 -3.46
N VAL A 17 11.51 6.73 -3.23
CA VAL A 17 11.74 5.28 -3.27
C VAL A 17 11.88 4.86 -4.72
N ASP A 18 13.12 4.82 -5.22
CA ASP A 18 13.47 4.48 -6.60
C ASP A 18 13.07 3.03 -6.97
N SER A 19 11.81 2.85 -7.31
CA SER A 19 11.21 1.62 -7.81
C SER A 19 10.34 1.96 -9.01
N SER A 20 10.73 1.46 -10.19
CA SER A 20 10.01 1.68 -11.44
C SER A 20 8.53 1.27 -11.34
N LEU A 21 8.24 0.18 -10.61
CA LEU A 21 6.89 -0.32 -10.39
C LEU A 21 6.05 0.66 -9.56
N LEU A 22 6.59 1.22 -8.48
CA LEU A 22 5.85 2.17 -7.65
C LEU A 22 5.55 3.47 -8.41
N ASN A 23 6.52 3.95 -9.18
CA ASN A 23 6.32 5.10 -10.06
C ASN A 23 5.23 4.82 -11.10
N GLU A 24 5.20 3.63 -11.70
CA GLU A 24 4.15 3.23 -12.63
C GLU A 24 2.76 3.25 -11.96
N VAL A 25 2.64 2.72 -10.73
CA VAL A 25 1.38 2.71 -9.98
C VAL A 25 0.89 4.13 -9.66
N VAL A 26 1.77 5.00 -9.18
CA VAL A 26 1.38 6.34 -8.72
C VAL A 26 1.15 7.31 -9.87
N LEU A 27 1.83 7.14 -11.00
CA LEU A 27 1.65 7.96 -12.20
C LEU A 27 0.54 7.43 -13.12
N SER A 28 -0.13 6.34 -12.74
CA SER A 28 -1.18 5.75 -13.56
C SER A 28 -2.42 6.65 -13.62
N SER A 29 -3.09 6.66 -14.77
CA SER A 29 -4.33 7.43 -14.93
C SER A 29 -5.50 6.92 -14.08
N ASP A 30 -5.42 5.67 -13.60
CA ASP A 30 -6.41 5.04 -12.72
C ASP A 30 -6.02 5.09 -11.23
N PHE A 31 -4.97 5.83 -10.88
CA PHE A 31 -4.48 5.95 -9.51
C PHE A 31 -5.59 6.43 -8.57
N ARG A 32 -5.72 5.74 -7.43
CA ARG A 32 -6.59 6.17 -6.32
C ARG A 32 -6.20 5.55 -4.99
N PHE A 33 -6.38 6.33 -3.93
CA PHE A 33 -6.33 5.83 -2.57
C PHE A 33 -7.49 4.85 -2.29
N LEU A 34 -7.22 3.84 -1.47
CA LEU A 34 -8.19 2.87 -0.98
C LEU A 34 -8.81 3.33 0.34
N ASN A 35 -8.07 4.09 1.13
CA ASN A 35 -8.51 4.70 2.38
C ASN A 35 -8.37 6.23 2.32
N SER A 36 -9.30 6.94 2.96
CA SER A 36 -9.32 8.40 3.00
C SER A 36 -8.38 9.00 4.06
N ALA A 37 -7.83 8.16 4.94
CA ALA A 37 -6.87 8.51 5.98
C ALA A 37 -5.97 7.30 6.33
N PRO A 38 -4.80 7.52 6.94
CA PRO A 38 -3.97 6.45 7.48
C PRO A 38 -4.75 5.58 8.47
N VAL A 39 -4.53 4.27 8.39
CA VAL A 39 -5.15 3.29 9.27
C VAL A 39 -4.10 2.75 10.22
N SER A 40 -4.30 2.96 11.53
CA SER A 40 -3.43 2.40 12.56
C SER A 40 -3.55 0.88 12.63
N VAL A 41 -2.42 0.22 12.86
CA VAL A 41 -2.33 -1.24 12.96
C VAL A 41 -1.43 -1.64 14.14
N GLU A 42 -1.72 -2.79 14.73
CA GLU A 42 -0.76 -3.43 15.63
C GLU A 42 0.26 -4.20 14.77
N PRO A 43 1.58 -3.91 14.89
CA PRO A 43 2.56 -4.40 13.94
C PRO A 43 2.65 -5.92 13.83
N LYS A 44 2.58 -6.64 14.96
CA LYS A 44 2.76 -8.10 14.97
C LYS A 44 1.56 -8.80 14.35
N GLN A 45 0.34 -8.37 14.70
CA GLN A 45 -0.90 -8.84 14.07
C GLN A 45 -0.92 -8.53 12.57
N GLU A 46 -0.51 -7.32 12.16
CA GLU A 46 -0.45 -6.99 10.73
C GLU A 46 0.61 -7.81 9.99
N ALA A 47 1.75 -8.11 10.61
CA ALA A 47 2.76 -9.00 10.03
C ALA A 47 2.20 -10.42 9.78
N GLU A 48 1.44 -10.96 10.74
CA GLU A 48 0.75 -12.25 10.58
C GLU A 48 -0.27 -12.22 9.43
N GLN A 49 -1.09 -11.16 9.35
CA GLN A 49 -2.04 -10.98 8.25
C GLN A 49 -1.33 -10.84 6.89
N MET A 50 -0.20 -10.11 6.85
CA MET A 50 0.57 -9.93 5.62
C MET A 50 1.27 -11.22 5.19
N LYS A 51 1.64 -12.10 6.13
CA LYS A 51 2.12 -13.44 5.80
C LYS A 51 1.03 -14.30 5.14
N ILE A 52 -0.19 -14.30 5.69
CA ILE A 52 -1.34 -14.99 5.08
C ILE A 52 -1.62 -14.44 3.66
N HIS A 53 -1.58 -13.12 3.51
CA HIS A 53 -1.74 -12.48 2.21
C HIS A 53 -0.62 -12.88 1.23
N TYR A 54 0.64 -12.87 1.69
CA TYR A 54 1.78 -13.27 0.88
C TYR A 54 1.65 -14.72 0.39
N ASP A 55 1.30 -15.64 1.29
CA ASP A 55 1.06 -17.05 0.96
C ASP A 55 -0.04 -17.20 -0.10
N SER A 56 -1.13 -16.44 0.02
CA SER A 56 -2.20 -16.42 -0.99
C SER A 56 -1.73 -15.87 -2.35
N VAL A 57 -0.91 -14.83 -2.34
CA VAL A 57 -0.34 -14.21 -3.54
C VAL A 57 0.60 -15.16 -4.27
N LEU A 58 1.47 -15.85 -3.51
CA LEU A 58 2.36 -16.89 -4.04
C LEU A 58 1.58 -18.07 -4.62
N ASN A 59 0.58 -18.57 -3.89
CA ASN A 59 -0.27 -19.68 -4.34
C ASN A 59 -1.04 -19.35 -5.62
N ALA A 60 -1.44 -18.09 -5.79
CA ALA A 60 -2.13 -17.62 -6.99
C ALA A 60 -1.18 -17.27 -8.16
N GLY A 61 0.14 -17.30 -7.94
CA GLY A 61 1.13 -16.92 -8.95
C GLY A 61 1.09 -15.44 -9.31
N PHE A 62 0.64 -14.57 -8.40
CA PHE A 62 0.55 -13.13 -8.65
C PHE A 62 1.91 -12.46 -8.49
N GLU A 63 2.21 -11.55 -9.42
CA GLU A 63 3.33 -10.63 -9.30
C GLU A 63 3.18 -9.77 -8.05
N ASN A 64 4.25 -9.68 -7.28
CA ASN A 64 4.27 -8.99 -6.00
C ASN A 64 5.67 -8.47 -5.66
N TRP A 65 5.72 -7.51 -4.74
CA TRP A 65 6.97 -6.91 -4.29
C TRP A 65 6.85 -6.41 -2.85
N GLY A 66 7.96 -6.46 -2.11
CA GLY A 66 8.10 -5.83 -0.80
C GLY A 66 7.48 -6.58 0.39
N PHE A 67 6.88 -7.75 0.20
CA PHE A 67 6.31 -8.55 1.28
C PHE A 67 7.33 -8.95 2.34
N GLU A 68 8.41 -9.65 1.94
CA GLU A 68 9.35 -10.25 2.90
C GLU A 68 9.98 -9.19 3.81
N SER A 69 10.52 -8.12 3.22
CA SER A 69 11.17 -7.04 3.96
C SER A 69 10.18 -6.23 4.81
N THR A 70 8.94 -6.05 4.36
CA THR A 70 7.91 -5.36 5.15
C THR A 70 7.43 -6.23 6.31
N ILE A 71 7.20 -7.53 6.10
CA ILE A 71 6.80 -8.48 7.14
C ILE A 71 7.88 -8.58 8.22
N GLU A 72 9.16 -8.69 7.82
CA GLU A 72 10.29 -8.74 8.75
C GLU A 72 10.29 -7.51 9.66
N LYS A 73 10.20 -6.30 9.08
CA LYS A 73 10.19 -5.05 9.84
C LYS A 73 8.97 -4.89 10.75
N LEU A 74 7.78 -5.30 10.28
CA LEU A 74 6.57 -5.28 11.11
C LEU A 74 6.68 -6.27 12.28
N SER A 75 7.24 -7.46 12.06
CA SER A 75 7.36 -8.52 13.07
C SER A 75 8.27 -8.13 14.24
N ILE A 76 9.29 -7.31 13.98
CA ILE A 76 10.24 -6.85 14.99
C ILE A 76 9.93 -5.44 15.53
N SER A 77 8.90 -4.77 15.00
CA SER A 77 8.53 -3.43 15.43
C SER A 77 7.95 -3.45 16.83
N GLU A 78 8.48 -2.61 17.71
CA GLU A 78 7.93 -2.33 19.05
C GLU A 78 7.08 -1.05 19.07
N SER A 79 6.93 -0.37 17.93
CA SER A 79 6.14 0.86 17.83
C SER A 79 4.63 0.59 17.87
N GLU A 80 3.92 1.32 18.73
CA GLU A 80 2.45 1.29 18.80
C GLU A 80 1.80 2.22 17.75
N ASN A 81 2.59 2.97 16.98
CA ASN A 81 2.13 4.02 16.08
C ASN A 81 2.33 3.71 14.60
N ILE A 82 2.32 2.43 14.23
CA ILE A 82 2.38 2.04 12.82
C ILE A 82 1.02 2.27 12.16
N GLN A 83 1.05 2.92 11.01
CA GLN A 83 -0.11 3.18 10.19
C GLN A 83 0.17 2.71 8.75
N PHE A 84 -0.89 2.47 7.99
CA PHE A 84 -0.77 2.27 6.56
C PHE A 84 -1.73 3.12 5.76
N ILE A 85 -1.32 3.42 4.53
CA ILE A 85 -2.20 3.92 3.49
C ILE A 85 -2.23 2.95 2.31
N GLY A 86 -3.43 2.64 1.84
CA GLY A 86 -3.65 1.78 0.69
C GLY A 86 -3.89 2.63 -0.56
N PHE A 87 -3.32 2.21 -1.69
CA PHE A 87 -3.59 2.83 -2.98
C PHE A 87 -3.54 1.79 -4.09
N LYS A 88 -4.00 2.14 -5.27
CA LYS A 88 -3.98 1.27 -6.45
C LYS A 88 -3.86 2.08 -7.72
N GLY A 89 -3.31 1.46 -8.75
CA GLY A 89 -3.04 2.05 -10.06
C GLY A 89 -2.27 1.06 -10.94
N ALA A 90 -2.31 1.24 -12.26
CA ALA A 90 -1.58 0.44 -13.25
C ALA A 90 -1.82 -1.09 -13.15
N GLY A 91 -2.99 -1.49 -12.66
CA GLY A 91 -3.27 -2.93 -12.44
C GLY A 91 -2.77 -3.48 -11.10
N TYR A 92 -2.15 -2.68 -10.23
CA TYR A 92 -1.64 -3.10 -8.91
C TYR A 92 -2.42 -2.46 -7.76
N SER A 93 -2.35 -3.09 -6.59
CA SER A 93 -2.68 -2.51 -5.29
C SER A 93 -1.42 -2.46 -4.44
N ALA A 94 -1.33 -1.43 -3.60
CA ALA A 94 -0.21 -1.26 -2.70
C ALA A 94 -0.67 -0.82 -1.31
N LYS A 95 0.11 -1.21 -0.30
CA LYS A 95 0.03 -0.70 1.05
C LYS A 95 1.39 -0.11 1.42
N LEU A 96 1.42 1.17 1.79
CA LEU A 96 2.60 1.83 2.34
C LEU A 96 2.42 1.94 3.86
N TYR A 97 3.35 1.35 4.59
CA TYR A 97 3.42 1.36 6.05
C TYR A 97 4.41 2.39 6.53
N PHE A 98 4.04 3.15 7.55
CA PHE A 98 4.87 4.19 8.14
C PHE A 98 4.54 4.41 9.61
N GLU A 99 5.43 5.09 10.30
CA GLU A 99 5.29 5.54 11.68
C GLU A 99 5.06 7.06 11.69
N GLY A 100 3.99 7.54 12.36
CA GLY A 100 3.64 8.97 12.42
C GLY A 100 2.98 9.54 11.15
N ILE A 101 3.01 10.86 10.93
CA ILE A 101 2.56 11.48 9.66
C ILE A 101 3.73 11.40 8.67
N PRO A 102 3.61 10.55 7.65
CA PRO A 102 4.64 9.58 7.23
C PRO A 102 6.10 10.04 7.44
N GLU A 103 6.59 10.10 8.69
CA GLU A 103 7.95 10.56 8.98
C GLU A 103 8.97 9.45 8.73
N LYS A 104 8.54 8.20 8.93
CA LYS A 104 9.39 7.03 8.80
C LYS A 104 8.65 5.90 8.10
N VAL A 105 9.04 5.61 6.86
CA VAL A 105 8.52 4.47 6.09
C VAL A 105 9.05 3.17 6.68
N ILE A 106 8.13 2.26 7.02
CA ILE A 106 8.45 0.90 7.42
C ILE A 106 8.67 0.05 6.18
N GLY A 107 7.71 0.07 5.26
CA GLY A 107 7.77 -0.74 4.06
C GLY A 107 6.60 -0.48 3.15
N VAL A 108 6.66 -1.07 1.96
CA VAL A 108 5.59 -0.99 0.98
C VAL A 108 5.44 -2.35 0.35
N ILE A 109 4.19 -2.81 0.29
CA ILE A 109 3.81 -4.07 -0.32
C ILE A 109 3.02 -3.73 -1.57
N VAL A 110 3.36 -4.35 -2.68
CA VAL A 110 2.67 -4.19 -3.96
C VAL A 110 2.23 -5.56 -4.45
N THR A 111 0.98 -5.66 -4.90
CA THR A 111 0.38 -6.87 -5.46
C THR A 111 -0.31 -6.55 -6.76
N ARG A 112 -0.10 -7.39 -7.77
CA ARG A 112 -0.88 -7.34 -9.01
C ARG A 112 -2.32 -7.75 -8.72
N ARG A 113 -3.28 -6.98 -9.25
CA ARG A 113 -4.71 -7.28 -9.12
C ARG A 113 -5.08 -8.39 -10.12
N PRO A 114 -5.81 -9.43 -9.71
CA PRO A 114 -6.33 -10.45 -10.63
C PRO A 114 -7.34 -9.90 -11.65
N SER A 115 -7.94 -8.74 -11.38
CA SER A 115 -8.78 -8.01 -12.33
C SER A 115 -8.53 -6.51 -12.23
N VAL A 116 -8.55 -5.81 -13.37
CA VAL A 116 -8.71 -4.34 -13.40
C VAL A 116 -9.94 -4.03 -12.56
N SER A 117 -9.80 -3.26 -11.49
CA SER A 117 -10.99 -2.85 -10.73
C SER A 117 -11.97 -2.24 -11.73
N PRO A 118 -13.24 -2.68 -11.76
CA PRO A 118 -14.21 -2.14 -12.70
C PRO A 118 -14.17 -0.61 -12.63
N ALA A 119 -14.32 0.04 -13.78
CA ALA A 119 -14.42 1.49 -13.81
C ALA A 119 -15.51 1.89 -12.82
N ILE A 120 -15.24 2.83 -11.92
CA ILE A 120 -16.22 3.20 -10.89
C ILE A 120 -16.90 4.48 -11.34
N ASP A 121 -18.23 4.48 -11.36
CA ASP A 121 -19.01 5.66 -11.71
C ASP A 121 -18.90 6.75 -10.64
N GLN A 122 -19.45 7.94 -10.93
CA GLN A 122 -19.41 9.08 -10.01
C GLN A 122 -20.19 8.83 -8.70
N SER A 123 -20.97 7.74 -8.61
CA SER A 123 -21.69 7.33 -7.41
C SER A 123 -20.91 6.31 -6.55
N GLY A 124 -19.71 5.93 -6.97
CA GLY A 124 -18.89 4.96 -6.25
C GLY A 124 -19.24 3.50 -6.57
N LYS A 125 -20.04 3.23 -7.60
CA LYS A 125 -20.42 1.88 -8.03
C LYS A 125 -19.56 1.38 -9.18
N ALA A 126 -19.29 0.07 -9.20
CA ALA A 126 -18.64 -0.60 -10.32
C ALA A 126 -19.51 -0.52 -11.60
N LEU A 127 -18.91 -0.11 -12.72
CA LEU A 127 -19.42 -0.18 -14.10
C LEU A 127 -19.26 -1.59 -14.67
#